data_AF-A0A7X7LQZ1-F1
#
_entry.id   AF-A0A7X7LQZ1-F1
#
_cell.length_a   1.000
_cell.length_b   1.000
_cell.length_c   1.000
_cell.angle_alpha   90.00
_cell.angle_beta   90.00
_cell.angle_gamma   90.00
#
_symmetry.space_group_name_H-M   'P 1'
#
loop_
_entity.id
_entity.type
_entity.pdbx_description
1 polymer ?
#
loop_
_entity_poly.entity_id
_entity_poly.type
_entity_poly.pdbx_seq_one_letter_code
_entity_poly.pdbx_strand_id
1 'polypeptide(L)' 'MTSHGLGEVESYENLSRLATALLATHSHFFTFHCTGSKAYQTLKELMGDSINYLSTGQELKM' A
#
# COMPACT_ATOMS: atom_id res chain seq x y z
N MET A 1 -15.99 4.29 17.57
CA MET A 1 -15.89 3.00 16.87
C MET A 1 -15.96 3.30 15.38
N THR A 2 -14.82 3.59 14.74
CA THR A 2 -14.80 3.98 13.32
C THR A 2 -14.85 2.73 12.45
N SER A 3 -15.97 2.61 11.74
CA SER A 3 -16.31 1.56 10.79
C SER A 3 -15.28 1.50 9.66
N HIS A 4 -14.62 0.35 9.50
CA HIS A 4 -13.52 0.10 8.54
C HIS A 4 -14.01 -0.17 7.10
N GLY A 5 -15.00 0.59 6.61
CA GLY A 5 -15.65 0.28 5.33
C GLY A 5 -16.11 1.47 4.50
N LEU A 6 -15.75 2.71 4.86
CA LEU A 6 -16.19 3.90 4.13
C LEU A 6 -15.01 4.46 3.34
N GLY A 7 -15.20 4.63 2.04
CA GLY A 7 -14.19 4.94 1.01
C GLY A 7 -13.48 6.29 1.12
N GLU A 8 -13.14 6.71 2.34
CA GLU A 8 -12.24 7.80 2.63
C GLU A 8 -10.81 7.31 2.40
N VAL A 9 -10.18 7.86 1.37
CA VAL A 9 -8.77 7.60 1.09
C VAL A 9 -7.96 8.42 2.10
N GLU A 10 -6.96 7.80 2.72
CA GLU A 10 -6.02 8.54 3.57
C GLU A 10 -5.42 9.73 2.82
N SER A 11 -5.07 10.79 3.56
CA SER A 11 -4.45 11.96 2.96
C SER A 11 -3.12 11.63 2.30
N TYR A 12 -2.77 12.39 1.25
CA TYR A 12 -1.48 12.23 0.56
C TYR A 12 -0.29 12.39 1.53
N GLU A 13 -0.38 13.30 2.51
CA GLU A 13 0.67 13.48 3.51
C GLU A 13 0.89 12.20 4.34
N ASN A 14 -0.19 11.55 4.78
CA ASN A 14 -0.08 10.30 5.53
C ASN A 14 0.50 9.17 4.67
N LEU A 15 0.03 9.03 3.43
CA LEU A 15 0.56 8.04 2.48
C LEU A 15 2.04 8.28 2.14
N SER A 16 2.46 9.54 2.01
CA SER A 16 3.86 9.93 1.79
C SER A 16 4.75 9.59 2.99
N ARG A 17 4.29 9.90 4.21
CA ARG A 17 5.01 9.55 5.45
C ARG A 17 5.12 8.03 5.62
N LEU A 18 4.06 7.29 5.30
CA LEU A 18 4.08 5.83 5.30
C LEU A 18 5.09 5.30 4.27
N ALA A 19 4.99 5.72 3.01
CA ALA A 19 5.91 5.28 1.94
C ALA A 19 7.37 5.52 2.32
N THR A 20 7.69 6.70 2.87
CA THR A 20 9.04 7.04 3.33
C THR A 20 9.53 6.09 4.44
N ALA A 21 8.68 5.83 5.43
CA ALA A 21 9.02 4.92 6.53
C ALA A 21 9.23 3.47 6.04
N LEU A 22 8.42 3.00 5.08
CA LEU A 22 8.54 1.67 4.51
C LEU A 22 9.81 1.53 3.66
N LEU A 23 10.12 2.52 2.81
CA LEU A 23 11.32 2.50 1.97
C LEU A 23 12.62 2.49 2.79
N ALA A 24 12.63 3.11 3.97
CA ALA A 24 13.77 3.09 4.88
C ALA A 24 14.13 1.69 5.41
N THR A 25 13.22 0.71 5.28
CA THR A 25 13.47 -0.68 5.69
C THR A 25 14.22 -1.50 4.65
N HIS A 26 14.38 -0.99 3.42
CA HIS A 26 14.96 -1.72 2.27
C HIS A 26 14.28 -3.06 1.95
N SER A 27 13.00 -3.20 2.30
CA SER A 27 12.19 -4.41 2.07
C SER A 27 11.26 -4.27 0.87
N HIS A 28 10.83 -5.40 0.29
CA HIS A 28 9.72 -5.44 -0.67
C HIS A 28 8.39 -5.62 0.07
N PHE A 29 7.39 -4.82 -0.29
CA PHE A 29 6.09 -4.79 0.33
C PHE A 29 5.00 -5.36 -0.58
N PHE A 30 4.03 -6.01 0.04
CA PHE A 30 2.85 -6.52 -0.64
C PHE A 30 1.60 -6.04 0.10
N THR A 31 0.64 -5.52 -0.66
CA THR A 31 -0.67 -5.12 -0.14
C THR A 31 -1.80 -5.84 -0.87
N PHE A 32 -3.01 -5.77 -0.35
CA PHE A 32 -4.19 -6.49 -0.82
C PHE A 32 -5.47 -5.69 -0.54
N HIS A 33 -6.62 -6.35 -0.64
CA HIS A 33 -7.96 -5.79 -0.73
C HIS A 33 -8.26 -4.54 0.13
N CYS A 34 -7.93 -4.58 1.43
CA CYS A 34 -8.33 -3.54 2.37
C CYS A 34 -7.65 -2.19 2.16
N THR A 35 -6.50 -2.14 1.50
CA THR A 35 -5.82 -0.86 1.20
C THR A 35 -6.61 -0.02 0.22
N GLY A 36 -7.41 -0.64 -0.66
CA GLY A 36 -8.18 0.07 -1.68
C GLY A 36 -7.31 0.58 -2.84
N SER A 37 -7.93 0.67 -4.02
CA SER A 37 -7.22 0.97 -5.28
C SER A 37 -6.57 2.34 -5.30
N LYS A 38 -7.24 3.37 -4.76
CA LYS A 38 -6.73 4.75 -4.75
C LYS A 38 -5.48 4.88 -3.89
N ALA A 39 -5.49 4.37 -2.66
CA ALA A 39 -4.33 4.43 -1.78
C ALA A 39 -3.18 3.57 -2.34
N TYR A 40 -3.47 2.39 -2.90
CA TYR A 40 -2.46 1.59 -3.57
C TYR A 40 -1.81 2.31 -4.74
N GLN A 41 -2.58 3.00 -5.60
CA GLN A 41 -2.04 3.75 -6.74
C GLN A 41 -1.05 4.81 -6.26
N THR A 42 -1.42 5.60 -5.24
CA THR A 42 -0.54 6.62 -4.65
C THR A 42 0.71 6.00 -4.03
N LEU A 43 0.58 4.90 -3.29
CA LEU A 43 1.74 4.19 -2.75
C LEU A 43 2.64 3.62 -3.84
N LYS A 44 2.08 3.12 -4.95
CA LYS A 44 2.83 2.59 -6.09
C LYS A 44 3.61 3.69 -6.81
N GLU A 45 3.03 4.88 -6.94
CA GLU A 45 3.72 6.07 -7.47
C GLU A 45 4.88 6.52 -6.57
N LEU A 46 4.69 6.49 -5.24
CA LEU A 46 5.71 6.91 -4.27
C LEU A 46 6.83 5.87 -4.08
N MET A 47 6.50 4.58 -4.08
CA MET A 47 7.43 3.50 -3.71
C MET A 47 7.99 2.72 -4.91
N GLY A 48 7.39 2.86 -6.09
CA GLY A 48 7.83 2.16 -7.31
C GLY A 48 7.80 0.63 -7.16
N ASP A 49 8.91 -0.03 -7.49
CA ASP A 49 9.03 -1.49 -7.48
C ASP A 49 9.11 -2.11 -6.08
N SER A 50 9.26 -1.28 -5.05
CA SER A 50 9.30 -1.71 -3.64
C SER A 50 7.93 -2.10 -3.09
N ILE A 51 6.83 -1.87 -3.82
CA ILE A 51 5.49 -2.31 -3.43
C ILE A 51 4.76 -2.99 -4.59
N ASN A 52 4.04 -4.09 -4.31
CA ASN A 52 3.18 -4.77 -5.26
C ASN A 52 1.83 -5.13 -4.64
N TYR A 53 0.82 -5.31 -5.48
CA TYR A 53 -0.47 -5.85 -5.07
C TYR A 53 -0.44 -7.37 -5.15
N LEU A 54 -0.90 -8.05 -4.09
CA LEU A 54 -1.05 -9.49 -4.02
C LEU A 54 -2.52 -9.87 -4.15
N SER A 55 -2.91 -10.32 -5.34
CA SER A 55 -4.24 -10.80 -5.65
C SER A 55 -4.39 -12.30 -5.36
N THR A 56 -5.64 -12.74 -5.19
CA THR A 56 -5.96 -14.15 -4.99
C THR A 56 -5.43 -14.99 -6.15
N GLY A 57 -4.70 -16.07 -5.82
CA GLY A 57 -4.11 -16.97 -6.80
C GLY A 57 -2.69 -16.60 -7.24
N GLN A 58 -2.12 -15.50 -6.74
CA GLN A 58 -0.69 -15.22 -6.91
C GLN A 58 0.16 -16.01 -5.92
N GLU A 59 1.29 -16.52 -6.39
CA GLU A 59 2.30 -17.21 -5.59
C GLU A 59 3.52 -16.29 -5.42
N LEU A 60 3.98 -16.13 -4.18
CA LEU A 60 5.26 -15.49 -3.89
C LEU A 60 6.32 -16.57 -3.75
N LYS A 61 7.35 -16.50 -4.58
CA LYS A 61 8.53 -17.37 -4.47
C LYS A 61 9.59 -16.67 -3.63
N MET A 62 10.09 -17.37 -2.62
CA MET A 62 11.17 -16.92 -1.74
C MET A 62 12.52 -17.44 -2.23
#